data_AF-A0A0G0VWE2-F1
#
_entry.id   AF-A0A0G0VWE2-F1
#
_cell.length_a   1.000
_cell.length_b   1.000
_cell.length_c   1.000
_cell.angle_alpha   90.00
_cell.angle_beta   90.00
_cell.angle_gamma   90.00
#
_symmetry.space_group_name_H-M   'P 1'
#
loop_
_entity.id
_entity.type
_entity.pdbx_description
1 polymer ?
#
loop_
_entity_poly.entity_id
_entity_poly.type
_entity_poly.pdbx_seq_one_letter_code
_entity_poly.pdbx_strand_id
1 'polypeptide(L)'
;MNEELKALYKADVNERKKLGSSKVGADEELLEHDKERRKRVKEIIDSGGLKVAKDFYHAALIFQHGEASKDFQKANELARKAMEMGDERAKWLFAASLDRWLLSVGKPQKFGTQFIQNSQGEWEVVQPLDASVTDEERAKYNVPPLSKALEAFKQKYM
;
A
#
# COMPACT_ATOMS: atom_id res chain seq x y z
N MET A 1 16.75 -6.60 12.11
CA MET A 1 15.52 -5.81 11.92
C MET A 1 15.72 -4.49 12.63
N ASN A 2 15.38 -3.39 11.99
CA ASN A 2 15.50 -2.04 12.53
C ASN A 2 14.33 -1.77 13.51
N GLU A 3 14.62 -1.60 14.80
CA GLU A 3 13.59 -1.48 15.82
C GLU A 3 12.84 -0.15 15.76
N GLU A 4 13.49 0.94 15.34
CA GLU A 4 12.83 2.22 15.12
C GLU A 4 11.83 2.15 13.96
N LEU A 5 12.24 1.57 12.83
CA LEU A 5 11.37 1.39 11.67
C LEU A 5 10.15 0.51 11.99
N LYS A 6 10.37 -0.54 12.79
CA LYS A 6 9.29 -1.39 13.31
C LYS A 6 8.35 -0.61 14.24
N ALA A 7 8.85 0.33 15.05
CA ALA A 7 8.03 1.20 15.89
C ALA A 7 7.17 2.14 15.03
N LEU A 8 7.74 2.78 14.01
CA LEU A 8 7.00 3.63 13.06
C LEU A 8 5.88 2.87 12.35
N TYR A 9 6.19 1.66 11.85
CA TYR A 9 5.19 0.77 11.25
C TYR A 9 4.06 0.40 12.23
N LYS A 10 4.40 0.06 13.47
CA LYS A 10 3.38 -0.27 14.48
C LYS A 10 2.51 0.93 14.83
N ALA A 11 3.09 2.13 14.89
CA ALA A 11 2.34 3.35 15.12
C ALA A 11 1.30 3.57 14.00
N ASP A 12 1.72 3.46 12.73
CA ASP A 12 0.83 3.57 11.56
C ASP A 12 -0.34 2.59 11.61
N VAL A 13 -0.02 1.30 11.76
CA VAL A 13 -1.04 0.25 11.75
C VAL A 13 -2.01 0.41 12.93
N ASN A 14 -1.51 0.75 14.12
CA ASN A 14 -2.34 0.89 15.32
C ASN A 14 -3.23 2.13 15.25
N GLU A 15 -2.73 3.24 14.72
CA GLU A 15 -3.48 4.48 14.56
C GLU A 15 -4.64 4.29 13.58
N ARG A 16 -4.38 3.73 12.39
CA ARG A 16 -5.43 3.40 11.41
C ARG A 16 -6.46 2.42 11.98
N LYS A 17 -6.02 1.43 12.76
CA LYS A 17 -6.91 0.49 13.44
C LYS A 17 -7.83 1.18 14.45
N LYS A 18 -7.35 2.21 15.16
CA LYS A 18 -8.15 2.98 16.12
C LYS A 18 -9.15 3.91 15.43
N LEU A 19 -8.73 4.57 14.34
CA LEU A 19 -9.59 5.50 13.59
C LEU A 19 -10.75 4.78 12.87
N GLY A 20 -10.49 3.58 12.36
CA GLY A 20 -11.44 2.85 11.51
C GLY A 20 -11.45 3.40 10.08
N SER A 21 -11.77 2.53 9.12
CA SER A 21 -11.49 2.77 7.68
C SER A 21 -12.25 3.95 7.07
N SER A 22 -13.38 4.37 7.65
CA SER A 22 -14.17 5.50 7.16
C SER A 22 -13.49 6.87 7.37
N LYS A 23 -12.51 6.96 8.28
CA LYS A 23 -11.82 8.22 8.60
C LYS A 23 -10.41 8.32 8.03
N VAL A 24 -9.84 7.20 7.61
CA VAL A 24 -8.42 7.06 7.24
C VAL A 24 -7.98 7.97 6.09
N GLY A 25 -8.90 8.43 5.23
CA GLY A 25 -8.58 9.34 4.11
C GLY A 25 -8.87 10.81 4.36
N ALA A 26 -9.46 11.17 5.51
CA ALA A 26 -9.93 12.54 5.80
C ALA A 26 -9.49 13.07 7.18
N ASP A 27 -8.78 12.26 7.96
CA ASP A 27 -8.29 12.63 9.28
C ASP A 27 -6.97 13.41 9.17
N GLU A 28 -7.01 14.70 9.48
CA GLU A 28 -5.86 15.61 9.32
C GLU A 28 -4.68 15.23 10.23
N GLU A 29 -4.95 14.71 11.43
CA GLU A 29 -3.93 14.27 12.39
C GLU A 29 -3.16 13.05 11.84
N LEU A 30 -3.88 12.05 11.31
CA LEU A 30 -3.27 10.90 10.64
C LEU A 30 -2.40 11.31 9.46
N LEU A 31 -2.84 12.27 8.64
CA LEU A 31 -2.08 12.72 7.47
C LEU A 31 -0.77 13.42 7.86
N GLU A 32 -0.77 14.24 8.90
CA GLU A 32 0.47 14.85 9.40
C GLU A 32 1.39 13.78 10.01
N HIS A 33 0.86 12.83 10.79
CA HIS A 33 1.66 11.70 11.30
C HIS A 33 2.23 10.81 10.17
N ASP A 34 1.48 10.58 9.09
CA ASP A 34 1.99 9.86 7.92
C ASP A 34 3.20 10.57 7.31
N LYS A 35 3.11 11.90 7.14
CA LYS A 35 4.19 12.72 6.61
C LYS A 35 5.42 12.71 7.51
N GLU A 36 5.25 12.82 8.83
CA GLU A 36 6.33 12.70 9.81
C GLU A 36 7.00 11.32 9.77
N ARG A 37 6.20 10.25 9.74
CA ARG A 37 6.71 8.88 9.59
C ARG A 37 7.48 8.71 8.28
N ARG A 38 6.95 9.17 7.15
CA ARG A 38 7.64 9.11 5.84
C ARG A 38 8.98 9.84 5.88
N LYS A 39 9.03 11.04 6.48
CA LYS A 39 10.27 11.79 6.68
C LYS A 39 11.28 10.96 7.48
N ARG A 40 10.86 10.38 8.60
CA ARG A 40 11.77 9.59 9.46
C ARG A 40 12.24 8.30 8.78
N VAL A 41 11.35 7.58 8.10
CA VAL A 41 11.72 6.39 7.33
C VAL A 41 12.72 6.73 6.23
N LYS A 42 12.60 7.90 5.59
CA LYS A 42 13.59 8.37 4.60
C LYS A 42 14.99 8.52 5.22
N GLU A 43 15.10 9.11 6.40
CA GLU A 43 16.39 9.24 7.11
C GLU A 43 17.01 7.87 7.46
N ILE A 44 16.17 6.90 7.85
CA ILE A 44 16.60 5.52 8.10
C ILE A 44 17.08 4.86 6.80
N ILE A 45 16.42 5.11 5.67
CA ILE A 45 16.86 4.60 4.35
C ILE A 45 18.21 5.22 3.96
N ASP A 46 18.35 6.53 4.07
CA ASP A 46 19.54 7.28 3.64
C ASP A 46 20.78 6.89 4.46
N SER A 47 20.60 6.48 5.72
CA SER A 47 21.66 5.94 6.58
C SER A 47 21.91 4.44 6.41
N GLY A 48 21.24 3.78 5.45
CA GLY A 48 21.42 2.37 5.14
C GLY A 48 20.81 1.41 6.17
N GLY A 49 19.78 1.84 6.90
CA GLY A 49 19.17 1.13 8.02
C GLY A 49 18.29 -0.08 7.67
N LEU A 50 18.08 -0.39 6.37
CA LEU A 50 17.27 -1.52 5.92
C LEU A 50 18.18 -2.72 5.65
N LYS A 51 18.04 -3.79 6.43
CA LYS A 51 18.94 -4.95 6.37
C LYS A 51 18.23 -6.26 6.09
N VAL A 52 16.99 -6.43 6.55
CA VAL A 52 16.21 -7.66 6.37
C VAL A 52 14.88 -7.38 5.66
N ALA A 53 14.24 -8.43 5.11
CA ALA A 53 13.00 -8.31 4.34
C ALA A 53 11.90 -7.49 5.06
N LYS A 54 11.78 -7.68 6.38
CA LYS A 54 10.83 -6.94 7.23
C LYS A 54 11.10 -5.44 7.27
N ASP A 55 12.36 -5.00 7.18
CA ASP A 55 12.69 -3.57 7.15
C ASP A 55 12.15 -2.94 5.86
N PHE A 56 12.37 -3.60 4.72
CA PHE A 56 11.84 -3.15 3.43
C PHE A 56 10.31 -3.17 3.42
N TYR A 57 9.67 -4.20 3.98
CA TYR A 57 8.21 -4.27 4.07
C TYR A 57 7.63 -3.14 4.94
N HIS A 58 8.21 -2.88 6.12
CA HIS A 58 7.76 -1.80 7.00
C HIS A 58 7.90 -0.44 6.32
N ALA A 59 9.05 -0.17 5.68
CA ALA A 59 9.25 1.07 4.94
C ALA A 59 8.26 1.20 3.78
N ALA A 60 8.02 0.12 3.02
CA ALA A 60 7.06 0.10 1.93
C ALA A 60 5.65 0.48 2.38
N LEU A 61 5.19 -0.02 3.53
CA LEU A 61 3.86 0.31 4.05
C LEU A 61 3.76 1.81 4.38
N ILE A 62 4.79 2.38 5.01
CA ILE A 62 4.80 3.81 5.34
C ILE A 62 4.74 4.68 4.07
N PHE A 63 5.47 4.31 3.01
CA PHE A 63 5.38 5.02 1.71
C PHE A 63 4.09 4.75 0.94
N GLN A 64 3.43 3.60 1.15
CA GLN A 64 2.13 3.30 0.54
C GLN A 64 1.05 4.30 0.96
N HIS A 65 1.21 4.86 2.15
CA HIS A 65 0.38 5.93 2.72
C HIS A 65 0.89 7.34 2.38
N GLY A 66 1.73 7.46 1.35
CA GLY A 66 2.10 8.73 0.76
C GLY A 66 0.97 9.45 0.05
N GLU A 67 1.29 10.62 -0.49
CA GLU A 67 0.32 11.49 -1.19
C GLU A 67 0.77 11.82 -2.62
N ALA A 68 2.03 11.54 -2.96
CA ALA A 68 2.59 11.83 -4.27
C ALA A 68 2.98 10.56 -5.04
N SER A 69 2.98 10.65 -6.37
CA SER A 69 3.42 9.56 -7.25
C SER A 69 4.81 8.99 -6.89
N LYS A 70 5.72 9.83 -6.40
CA LYS A 70 7.05 9.40 -5.94
C LYS A 70 7.00 8.51 -4.69
N ASP A 71 6.03 8.73 -3.80
CA ASP A 71 5.85 7.90 -2.61
C ASP A 71 5.33 6.52 -3.01
N PHE A 72 4.34 6.45 -3.90
CA PHE A 72 3.80 5.18 -4.38
C PHE A 72 4.83 4.36 -5.17
N GLN A 73 5.63 5.04 -5.99
CA GLN A 73 6.76 4.40 -6.66
C GLN A 73 7.75 3.83 -5.64
N LYS A 74 8.12 4.62 -4.62
CA LYS A 74 9.04 4.18 -3.58
C LYS A 74 8.48 3.00 -2.77
N ALA A 75 7.20 3.03 -2.45
CA ALA A 75 6.49 1.92 -1.82
C ALA A 75 6.61 0.64 -2.65
N ASN A 76 6.43 0.73 -3.97
CA ASN A 76 6.56 -0.40 -4.87
C ASN A 76 7.98 -0.97 -4.94
N GLU A 77 8.99 -0.11 -5.04
CA GLU A 77 10.40 -0.52 -5.04
C GLU A 77 10.78 -1.26 -3.74
N LEU A 78 10.35 -0.73 -2.60
CA LEU A 78 10.60 -1.33 -1.29
C LEU A 78 9.83 -2.65 -1.11
N ALA A 79 8.56 -2.70 -1.52
CA ALA A 79 7.76 -3.92 -1.45
C ALA A 79 8.33 -5.03 -2.34
N ARG A 80 8.80 -4.68 -3.54
CA ARG A 80 9.52 -5.61 -4.42
C ARG A 80 10.75 -6.18 -3.75
N LYS A 81 11.56 -5.33 -3.10
CA LYS A 81 12.76 -5.79 -2.40
C LYS A 81 12.43 -6.72 -1.23
N ALA A 82 11.40 -6.40 -0.45
CA ALA A 82 10.92 -7.26 0.62
C ALA A 82 10.45 -8.63 0.10
N MET A 83 9.72 -8.64 -1.03
CA MET A 83 9.24 -9.86 -1.69
C MET A 83 10.39 -10.71 -2.23
N GLU A 84 11.39 -10.11 -2.89
CA GLU A 84 12.61 -10.80 -3.36
C GLU A 84 13.41 -11.42 -2.21
N MET A 85 13.31 -10.85 -1.01
CA MET A 85 13.94 -11.36 0.21
C MET A 85 13.06 -12.38 0.96
N GLY A 86 11.90 -12.77 0.41
CA GLY A 86 11.04 -13.82 0.95
C GLY A 86 9.93 -13.36 1.90
N ASP A 87 9.63 -12.06 1.99
CA ASP A 87 8.46 -11.60 2.77
C ASP A 87 7.17 -11.75 1.96
N GLU A 88 6.44 -12.84 2.22
CA GLU A 88 5.17 -13.16 1.54
C GLU A 88 4.10 -12.07 1.66
N ARG A 89 4.13 -11.28 2.74
CA ARG A 89 3.18 -10.15 2.93
C ARG A 89 3.42 -9.05 1.89
N ALA A 90 4.65 -8.94 1.39
CA ALA A 90 5.03 -7.91 0.44
C ALA A 90 4.44 -8.14 -0.96
N LYS A 91 3.97 -9.35 -1.28
CA LYS A 91 3.32 -9.66 -2.57
C LYS A 91 2.10 -8.76 -2.84
N TRP A 92 1.17 -8.69 -1.89
CA TRP A 92 -0.01 -7.84 -2.04
C TRP A 92 0.38 -6.36 -2.01
N LEU A 93 1.31 -5.98 -1.14
CA LEU A 93 1.77 -4.60 -1.03
C LEU A 93 2.48 -4.13 -2.31
N PHE A 94 3.22 -5.00 -2.99
CA PHE A 94 3.81 -4.75 -4.30
C PHE A 94 2.74 -4.48 -5.35
N ALA A 95 1.72 -5.33 -5.46
CA ALA A 95 0.60 -5.11 -6.36
C ALA A 95 -0.16 -3.81 -6.06
N ALA A 96 -0.47 -3.57 -4.78
CA ALA A 96 -1.22 -2.40 -4.34
C ALA A 96 -0.48 -1.06 -4.56
N SER A 97 0.82 -1.05 -4.31
CA SER A 97 1.66 0.14 -4.58
C SER A 97 1.87 0.37 -6.07
N LEU A 98 1.97 -0.69 -6.89
CA LEU A 98 2.07 -0.56 -8.33
C LEU A 98 0.81 0.08 -8.92
N ASP A 99 -0.36 -0.44 -8.57
CA ASP A 99 -1.64 0.07 -9.06
C ASP A 99 -1.84 1.54 -8.66
N ARG A 100 -1.51 1.87 -7.41
CA ARG A 100 -1.59 3.26 -6.92
C ARG A 100 -0.67 4.20 -7.68
N TRP A 101 0.57 3.78 -7.94
CA TRP A 101 1.51 4.56 -8.75
C TRP A 101 1.05 4.71 -10.20
N LEU A 102 0.56 3.63 -10.83
CA LEU A 102 0.07 3.67 -12.21
C LEU A 102 -1.08 4.66 -12.37
N LEU A 103 -2.08 4.58 -11.49
CA LEU A 103 -3.20 5.51 -11.50
C LEU A 103 -2.75 6.95 -11.26
N SER A 104 -1.80 7.18 -10.33
CA SER A 104 -1.29 8.53 -10.04
C SER A 104 -0.49 9.15 -11.20
N VAL A 105 -0.10 8.36 -12.21
CA VAL A 105 0.53 8.84 -13.45
C VAL A 105 -0.36 8.64 -14.68
N GLY A 106 -1.66 8.43 -14.51
CA GLY A 106 -2.64 8.33 -15.59
C GLY A 106 -2.59 7.02 -16.38
N LYS A 107 -2.01 5.96 -15.83
CA LYS A 107 -1.95 4.62 -16.45
C LYS A 107 -2.98 3.68 -15.83
N PRO A 108 -3.44 2.66 -16.57
CA PRO A 108 -4.32 1.64 -16.00
C PRO A 108 -3.67 0.92 -14.83
N GLN A 109 -4.42 0.71 -13.74
CA GLN A 109 -4.00 -0.25 -12.72
C GLN A 109 -3.99 -1.66 -13.29
N LYS A 110 -3.17 -2.55 -12.74
CA LYS A 110 -2.98 -3.91 -13.24
C LYS A 110 -3.78 -4.93 -12.45
N PHE A 111 -3.70 -4.87 -11.13
CA PHE A 111 -4.19 -5.94 -10.28
C PHE A 111 -5.61 -5.70 -9.75
N GLY A 112 -6.12 -4.47 -9.85
CA GLY A 112 -7.47 -4.14 -9.39
C GLY A 112 -7.55 -3.95 -7.88
N THR A 113 -6.50 -3.38 -7.28
CA THR A 113 -6.35 -3.22 -5.84
C THR A 113 -6.78 -1.85 -5.32
N GLN A 114 -7.03 -0.89 -6.20
CA GLN A 114 -7.49 0.46 -5.81
C GLN A 114 -9.00 0.58 -6.00
N PHE A 115 -9.65 1.18 -4.99
CA PHE A 115 -11.11 1.34 -4.91
C PHE A 115 -11.46 2.80 -4.63
N ILE A 116 -12.63 3.21 -5.10
CA ILE A 116 -13.18 4.56 -4.89
C ILE A 116 -14.68 4.45 -4.57
N GLN A 117 -15.22 5.43 -3.85
CA GLN A 117 -16.67 5.59 -3.73
C GLN A 117 -17.18 6.45 -4.88
N ASN A 118 -18.20 5.96 -5.59
CA ASN A 118 -18.88 6.74 -6.63
C ASN A 118 -19.76 7.85 -5.99
N SER A 119 -20.43 8.64 -6.83
CA SER A 119 -21.30 9.74 -6.37
C SER A 119 -22.52 9.28 -5.54
N GLN A 120 -22.83 7.98 -5.56
CA GLN A 120 -23.90 7.36 -4.78
C GLN A 120 -23.37 6.73 -3.47
N GLY A 121 -22.06 6.85 -3.20
CA GLY A 121 -21.41 6.31 -2.01
C GLY A 121 -21.04 4.83 -2.12
N GLU A 122 -21.24 4.20 -3.28
CA GLU A 122 -20.93 2.79 -3.50
C GLU A 122 -19.46 2.61 -3.87
N TRP A 123 -18.82 1.61 -3.28
CA TRP A 123 -17.44 1.25 -3.60
C TRP A 123 -17.33 0.51 -4.93
N GLU A 124 -16.39 0.92 -5.77
CA GLU A 124 -16.05 0.29 -7.04
C GLU A 124 -14.53 0.23 -7.25
N VAL A 125 -14.06 -0.65 -8.15
CA VAL A 125 -12.66 -0.72 -8.55
C VAL A 125 -12.35 0.49 -9.44
N VAL A 126 -11.28 1.23 -9.12
CA VAL A 126 -10.88 2.42 -9.88
C VAL A 126 -10.57 2.06 -11.34
N GLN A 127 -10.99 2.91 -12.28
CA GLN A 127 -10.61 2.81 -13.69
C GLN A 127 -9.51 3.82 -14.03
N PRO A 128 -8.66 3.56 -15.05
CA PRO A 128 -8.68 2.40 -15.94
C PRO A 128 -8.03 1.14 -15.33
N LEU A 129 -8.49 -0.04 -15.75
CA LEU A 129 -7.93 -1.36 -15.40
C LEU A 129 -7.37 -2.05 -16.65
N ASP A 130 -6.18 -2.63 -16.53
CA ASP A 130 -5.57 -3.48 -17.54
C ASP A 130 -6.29 -4.85 -17.60
N ALA A 131 -7.06 -5.03 -18.67
CA ALA A 131 -7.85 -6.25 -18.87
C ALA A 131 -7.01 -7.47 -19.28
N SER A 132 -5.72 -7.32 -19.58
CA SER A 132 -4.88 -8.46 -19.97
C SER A 132 -4.37 -9.27 -18.78
N VAL A 133 -4.43 -8.73 -17.56
CA VAL A 133 -3.96 -9.42 -16.35
C VAL A 133 -4.98 -10.48 -15.94
N THR A 134 -4.57 -11.74 -15.87
CA THR A 134 -5.42 -12.87 -15.49
C THR A 134 -5.52 -13.05 -13.97
N ASP A 135 -6.49 -13.83 -13.52
CA ASP A 135 -6.65 -14.13 -12.09
C ASP A 135 -5.53 -15.05 -11.55
N GLU A 136 -4.93 -15.89 -12.41
CA GLU A 136 -3.72 -16.65 -12.06
C GLU A 136 -2.54 -15.72 -11.81
N GLU A 137 -2.42 -14.62 -12.57
CA GLU A 137 -1.38 -13.62 -12.36
C GLU A 137 -1.64 -12.80 -11.09
N ARG A 138 -2.89 -12.45 -10.78
CA ARG A 138 -3.28 -11.82 -9.50
C ARG A 138 -2.93 -12.71 -8.32
N ALA A 139 -3.21 -14.01 -8.41
CA ALA A 139 -2.95 -14.97 -7.35
C ALA A 139 -1.46 -15.06 -6.96
N LYS A 140 -0.53 -14.89 -7.92
CA LYS A 140 0.92 -14.82 -7.65
C LYS A 140 1.29 -13.72 -6.66
N TYR A 141 0.48 -12.65 -6.59
CA TYR A 141 0.68 -11.51 -5.72
C TYR A 141 -0.28 -11.47 -4.52
N ASN A 142 -0.95 -12.60 -4.20
CA ASN A 142 -1.96 -12.67 -3.14
C ASN A 142 -3.11 -11.65 -3.36
N VAL A 143 -3.42 -11.34 -4.62
CA VAL A 143 -4.57 -10.52 -5.01
C VAL A 143 -5.71 -11.46 -5.38
N PRO A 144 -6.94 -11.26 -4.85
CA PRO A 144 -8.08 -12.08 -5.21
C PRO A 144 -8.44 -11.93 -6.70
N PRO A 145 -9.20 -12.89 -7.27
CA PRO A 145 -9.82 -12.73 -8.58
C PRO A 145 -10.56 -11.40 -8.70
N LEU A 146 -10.58 -10.79 -9.89
CA LEU A 146 -11.18 -9.46 -10.07
C LEU A 146 -12.67 -9.44 -9.65
N SER A 147 -13.39 -10.51 -9.95
CA SER A 147 -14.81 -10.69 -9.57
C SER A 147 -15.05 -10.72 -8.05
N LYS A 148 -14.00 -10.96 -7.25
CA LYS A 148 -14.01 -11.01 -5.79
C LYS A 148 -13.29 -9.84 -5.12
N ALA A 149 -12.66 -8.96 -5.89
CA ALA A 149 -11.84 -7.87 -5.37
C ALA A 149 -12.64 -6.93 -4.44
N LEU A 150 -13.84 -6.53 -4.86
CA LEU A 150 -14.70 -5.64 -4.07
C LEU A 150 -15.21 -6.30 -2.79
N GLU A 151 -15.58 -7.58 -2.85
CA GLU A 151 -16.02 -8.36 -1.68
C GLU A 151 -14.89 -8.46 -0.65
N ALA A 152 -13.69 -8.83 -1.10
CA ALA A 152 -12.50 -8.94 -0.25
C ALA A 152 -12.09 -7.58 0.36
N PHE A 153 -12.18 -6.50 -0.41
CA PHE A 153 -11.95 -5.14 0.10
C PHE A 153 -12.93 -4.80 1.22
N LYS A 154 -14.24 -4.99 0.99
CA LYS A 154 -15.27 -4.70 1.99
C LYS A 154 -15.06 -5.53 3.25
N GLN A 155 -14.82 -6.84 3.14
CA GLN A 155 -14.58 -7.70 4.31
C GLN A 155 -13.38 -7.26 5.17
N LYS A 156 -12.35 -6.69 4.54
CA LYS A 156 -11.13 -6.29 5.24
C LYS A 156 -11.23 -4.91 5.89
N TYR A 157 -11.99 -4.01 5.30
CA TYR A 157 -11.98 -2.60 5.65
C TYR A 157 -13.33 -2.03 6.08
N MET A 158 -14.43 -2.76 5.95
CA MET A 158 -15.77 -2.34 6.38
C MET A 158 -16.26 -3.26 7.49
#